data_AF-A0A382HDN3-F1
#
_entry.id   AF-A0A382HDN3-F1
#
_cell.length_a   1.000
_cell.length_b   1.000
_cell.length_c   1.000
_cell.angle_alpha   90.00
_cell.angle_beta   90.00
_cell.angle_gamma   90.00
#
_symmetry.space_group_name_H-M   'P 1'
#
loop_
_entity.id
_entity.type
_entity.pdbx_description
1 polymer ?
#
loop_
_entity_poly.entity_id
_entity_poly.type
_entity_poly.pdbx_seq_one_letter_code
_entity_poly.pdbx_strand_id
1 'polypeptide(L)'
;MRKIDLFQMLSILLILIIGGCTTQGRLTYLTFESSENLLELKSSMEELKIEGYEGSTQQQFSALKEVRYISKHMDARPGDAVRRELAVSALVFLAFASDDGDVRDRSLSRLETLVEDEEDWPLYLQMSTVDSLADLVIGHLGFKEKHDGQWMNFGIRSSHREDALEVLLDSFMSQNEELQYHTVGALERILSVEPLLETCPFNICDEDVRKNLEEWQEGREQKRVLPANADPDAVESGAYGPESKRVPIDEKQEWHEELDELKQMAWKALEDWLEDSEVSLLNKSRIVRWAAKVQNFSMLPEMEESFQETMARWAENEDIPSNIRQLLKASQKRVTLYGVPAKKDPEPPSSSFMRIWMLSPEFIETHLDAFLQQQIGRQKSGLLLGQPRPDQILNADFEDSPEGRVRREIILDLLHDALG
;
A
#
# COMPACT_ATOMS: atom_id res chain seq x y z
N MET A 1 8.84 -22.51 25.81
CA MET A 1 9.44 -21.40 26.59
C MET A 1 10.91 -21.28 26.19
N ARG A 2 11.23 -20.36 25.28
CA ARG A 2 12.62 -20.08 24.88
C ARG A 2 13.30 -19.38 26.05
N LYS A 3 14.43 -19.94 26.50
CA LYS A 3 15.31 -19.28 27.47
C LYS A 3 15.90 -18.06 26.77
N ILE A 4 15.37 -16.88 27.09
CA ILE A 4 16.10 -15.63 26.90
C ILE A 4 17.36 -15.78 27.74
N ASP A 5 18.53 -15.68 27.11
CA ASP A 5 19.79 -15.96 27.77
C ASP A 5 19.97 -14.95 28.90
N LEU A 6 20.10 -15.44 30.14
CA LEU A 6 20.19 -14.63 31.35
C LEU A 6 21.28 -13.55 31.23
N PHE A 7 22.29 -13.81 30.41
CA PHE A 7 23.40 -12.93 30.09
C PHE A 7 23.02 -11.72 29.24
N GLN A 8 22.12 -11.85 28.26
CA GLN A 8 21.64 -10.71 27.45
C GLN A 8 20.79 -9.75 28.30
N MET A 9 19.89 -10.29 29.13
CA MET A 9 19.12 -9.48 30.07
C MET A 9 20.02 -8.78 31.09
N LEU A 10 21.05 -9.47 31.60
CA LEU A 10 22.01 -8.87 32.53
C LEU A 10 22.84 -7.76 31.88
N SER A 11 23.15 -7.89 30.59
CA SER A 11 23.93 -6.91 29.81
C SER A 11 23.13 -5.63 29.56
N ILE A 12 21.86 -5.77 29.15
CA ILE A 12 20.93 -4.64 28.97
C ILE A 12 20.70 -3.93 30.32
N LEU A 13 20.51 -4.69 31.40
CA LEU A 13 20.32 -4.14 32.74
C LEU A 13 21.58 -3.44 33.26
N LEU A 14 22.78 -3.94 32.98
CA LEU A 14 24.04 -3.28 33.37
C LEU A 14 24.26 -1.96 32.62
N ILE A 15 23.86 -1.90 31.34
CA ILE A 15 23.95 -0.69 30.52
C ILE A 15 23.00 0.40 31.04
N LEU A 16 21.78 0.01 31.45
CA LEU A 16 20.80 0.90 32.07
C LEU A 16 21.23 1.42 33.47
N ILE A 17 22.07 0.66 34.18
CA ILE A 17 22.52 1.00 35.55
C ILE A 17 23.81 1.85 35.57
N ILE A 18 24.68 1.73 34.55
CA ILE A 18 26.02 2.38 34.56
C ILE A 18 26.08 3.67 33.72
N GLY A 19 25.14 3.90 32.79
CA GLY A 19 25.04 5.15 32.02
C GLY A 19 23.86 6.00 32.48
N GLY A 20 24.07 7.26 32.89
CA GLY A 20 22.97 8.22 32.99
C GLY A 20 22.19 8.31 31.67
N CYS A 21 20.89 8.66 31.75
CA CYS A 21 19.93 8.85 30.65
C CYS A 21 20.43 8.44 29.24
N THR A 22 20.46 7.14 28.95
CA THR A 22 20.66 6.66 27.58
C THR A 22 19.41 6.97 26.76
N THR A 23 19.52 7.77 25.70
CA THR A 23 18.42 8.04 24.76
C THR A 23 18.00 6.77 24.03
N GLN A 24 16.75 6.67 23.60
CA GLN A 24 16.25 5.52 22.84
C GLN A 24 17.04 5.29 21.53
N GLY A 25 17.53 6.37 20.91
CA GLY A 25 18.44 6.26 19.75
C GLY A 25 19.63 5.33 20.01
N ARG A 26 20.40 5.59 21.08
CA ARG A 26 21.58 4.78 21.41
C ARG A 26 21.21 3.34 21.75
N LEU A 27 20.09 3.11 22.42
CA LEU A 27 19.61 1.76 22.70
C LEU A 27 19.29 1.02 21.40
N THR A 28 18.63 1.69 20.46
CA THR A 28 18.29 1.12 19.15
C THR A 28 19.52 0.76 18.34
N TYR A 29 20.51 1.64 18.28
CA TYR A 29 21.80 1.34 17.65
C TYR A 29 22.43 0.06 18.23
N LEU A 30 22.49 -0.06 19.56
CA LEU A 30 23.07 -1.23 20.22
C LEU A 30 22.27 -2.51 19.96
N THR A 31 20.95 -2.42 19.93
CA THR A 31 20.07 -3.55 19.56
C THR A 31 20.33 -3.98 18.13
N PHE A 32 20.44 -3.04 17.20
CA PHE A 32 20.70 -3.31 15.78
C PHE A 32 22.11 -3.86 15.52
N GLU A 33 23.09 -3.45 16.33
CA GLU A 33 24.44 -4.01 16.31
C GLU A 33 24.50 -5.43 16.87
N SER A 34 23.69 -5.78 17.86
CA SER A 34 23.89 -7.01 18.64
C SER A 34 22.84 -8.10 18.44
N SER A 35 21.64 -7.76 17.96
CA SER A 35 20.53 -8.70 17.81
C SER A 35 20.30 -9.12 16.35
N GLU A 36 20.07 -10.41 16.16
CA GLU A 36 19.58 -11.03 14.91
C GLU A 36 18.07 -11.33 14.96
N ASN A 37 17.40 -10.99 16.07
CA ASN A 37 15.99 -11.27 16.26
C ASN A 37 15.14 -10.15 15.65
N LEU A 38 14.48 -10.44 14.54
CA LEU A 38 13.63 -9.46 13.83
C LEU A 38 12.55 -8.82 14.72
N LEU A 39 12.00 -9.55 15.69
CA LEU A 39 11.00 -8.98 16.60
C LEU A 39 11.62 -7.94 17.55
N GLU A 40 12.85 -8.18 18.01
CA GLU A 40 13.58 -7.22 18.85
C GLU A 40 13.97 -5.99 18.04
N LEU A 41 14.43 -6.17 16.80
CA LEU A 41 14.73 -5.06 15.88
C LEU A 41 13.50 -4.20 15.61
N LYS A 42 12.36 -4.83 15.27
CA LYS A 42 11.10 -4.13 15.05
C LYS A 42 10.62 -3.39 16.30
N SER A 43 10.61 -4.05 17.46
CA SER A 43 10.22 -3.41 18.72
C SER A 43 11.08 -2.20 19.06
N SER A 44 12.40 -2.33 18.90
CA SER A 44 13.34 -1.24 19.16
C SER A 44 13.13 -0.06 18.20
N MET A 45 12.80 -0.33 16.94
CA MET A 45 12.51 0.70 15.95
C MET A 45 11.17 1.41 16.21
N GLU A 46 10.15 0.68 16.67
CA GLU A 46 8.87 1.28 17.09
C GLU A 46 9.05 2.22 18.29
N GLU A 47 9.81 1.81 19.31
CA GLU A 47 10.17 2.70 20.43
C GLU A 47 10.95 3.93 19.96
N LEU A 48 11.83 3.78 18.96
CA LEU A 48 12.58 4.89 18.39
C LEU A 48 11.67 5.88 17.63
N LYS A 49 10.66 5.37 16.92
CA LYS A 49 9.66 6.20 16.23
C LYS A 49 8.84 7.00 17.23
N ILE A 50 8.44 6.41 18.37
CA ILE A 50 7.76 7.13 19.45
C ILE A 50 8.66 8.26 19.99
N GLU A 51 9.94 7.96 20.27
CA GLU A 51 10.90 8.98 20.73
C GLU A 51 11.09 10.10 19.69
N GLY A 52 11.07 9.77 18.39
CA GLY A 52 11.18 10.74 17.30
C GLY A 52 9.89 11.51 16.98
N TYR A 53 8.73 10.99 17.40
CA TYR A 53 7.42 11.61 17.24
C TYR A 53 7.21 12.70 18.30
N GLU A 54 7.26 12.34 19.58
CA GLU A 54 6.83 13.21 20.71
C GLU A 54 7.90 13.40 21.79
N GLY A 55 9.12 12.90 21.57
CA GLY A 55 10.23 13.09 22.52
C GLY A 55 10.64 14.56 22.65
N SER A 56 11.52 14.88 23.60
CA SER A 56 12.16 16.20 23.62
C SER A 56 12.95 16.46 22.33
N THR A 57 13.20 17.72 21.96
CA THR A 57 14.02 18.07 20.78
C THR A 57 15.34 17.28 20.72
N GLN A 58 16.05 17.15 21.84
CA GLN A 58 17.30 16.36 21.90
C GLN A 58 17.08 14.87 21.58
N GLN A 59 15.98 14.30 22.05
CA GLN A 59 15.61 12.92 21.80
C GLN A 59 15.21 12.71 20.34
N GLN A 60 14.39 13.59 19.77
CA GLN A 60 14.01 13.50 18.35
C GLN A 60 15.23 13.61 17.42
N PHE A 61 16.17 14.51 17.71
CA PHE A 61 17.44 14.57 16.99
C PHE A 61 18.30 13.32 17.18
N SER A 62 18.28 12.71 18.37
CA SER A 62 18.96 11.43 18.63
C SER A 62 18.35 10.34 17.75
N ALA A 63 17.02 10.24 17.69
CA ALA A 63 16.32 9.28 16.85
C ALA A 63 16.67 9.45 15.37
N LEU A 64 16.59 10.67 14.85
CA LEU A 64 16.97 10.98 13.48
C LEU A 64 18.41 10.57 13.16
N LYS A 65 19.35 10.88 14.05
CA LYS A 65 20.76 10.56 13.85
C LYS A 65 20.97 9.06 13.68
N GLU A 66 20.34 8.26 14.52
CA GLU A 66 20.51 6.81 14.52
C GLU A 66 19.81 6.16 13.32
N VAL A 67 18.59 6.59 12.99
CA VAL A 67 17.89 6.16 11.77
C VAL A 67 18.72 6.45 10.51
N ARG A 68 19.30 7.66 10.39
CA ARG A 68 20.16 8.03 9.26
C ARG A 68 21.46 7.23 9.20
N TYR A 69 21.98 6.82 10.34
CA TYR A 69 23.18 5.98 10.40
C TYR A 69 22.87 4.56 9.98
N ILE A 70 21.83 3.94 10.56
CA ILE A 70 21.44 2.56 10.26
C ILE A 70 21.13 2.43 8.77
N SER A 71 20.32 3.33 8.21
CA SER A 71 19.96 3.28 6.78
C SER A 71 21.17 3.42 5.86
N LYS A 72 22.15 4.28 6.17
CA LYS A 72 23.31 4.52 5.28
C LYS A 72 24.47 3.56 5.48
N HIS A 73 24.76 3.13 6.71
CA HIS A 73 26.07 2.57 7.05
C HIS A 73 26.06 1.14 7.59
N MET A 74 24.92 0.58 7.97
CA MET A 74 24.85 -0.83 8.35
C MET A 74 24.63 -1.68 7.12
N ASP A 75 25.68 -2.00 6.35
CA ASP A 75 25.60 -2.71 5.07
C ASP A 75 26.56 -3.89 4.91
N ALA A 76 27.30 -4.24 5.96
CA ALA A 76 28.41 -5.18 5.90
C ALA A 76 28.03 -6.62 6.27
N ARG A 77 26.93 -6.82 7.00
CA ARG A 77 26.59 -8.13 7.60
C ARG A 77 25.35 -8.75 6.94
N PRO A 78 25.23 -10.09 6.94
CA PRO A 78 23.97 -10.74 6.59
C PRO A 78 22.80 -10.20 7.43
N GLY A 79 21.67 -9.93 6.79
CA GLY A 79 20.49 -9.35 7.44
C GLY A 79 20.50 -7.82 7.58
N ASP A 80 21.59 -7.15 7.24
CA ASP A 80 21.67 -5.69 7.30
C ASP A 80 20.73 -5.00 6.30
N ALA A 81 20.38 -5.63 5.17
CA ALA A 81 19.33 -5.13 4.26
C ALA A 81 18.02 -4.86 5.01
N VAL A 82 17.56 -5.82 5.82
CA VAL A 82 16.33 -5.68 6.62
C VAL A 82 16.47 -4.58 7.68
N ARG A 83 17.64 -4.43 8.29
CA ARG A 83 17.92 -3.35 9.25
C ARG A 83 17.82 -1.98 8.57
N ARG A 84 18.38 -1.85 7.37
CA ARG A 84 18.34 -0.62 6.58
C ARG A 84 16.92 -0.30 6.13
N GLU A 85 16.14 -1.28 5.70
CA GLU A 85 14.72 -1.12 5.35
C GLU A 85 13.88 -0.65 6.55
N LEU A 86 14.07 -1.25 7.74
CA LEU A 86 13.41 -0.79 8.96
C LEU A 86 13.75 0.67 9.30
N ALA A 87 15.01 1.06 9.10
CA ALA A 87 15.43 2.44 9.29
C ALA A 87 14.87 3.39 8.22
N VAL A 88 14.80 2.98 6.94
CA VAL A 88 14.14 3.78 5.89
C VAL A 88 12.67 4.00 6.22
N SER A 89 11.96 2.96 6.66
CA SER A 89 10.57 3.07 7.10
C SER A 89 10.40 4.05 8.28
N ALA A 90 11.29 3.98 9.28
CA ALA A 90 11.29 4.96 10.37
C ALA A 90 11.64 6.37 9.89
N LEU A 91 12.55 6.53 8.94
CA LEU A 91 12.91 7.82 8.37
C LEU A 91 11.72 8.47 7.64
N VAL A 92 10.98 7.68 6.87
CA VAL A 92 9.73 8.14 6.23
C VAL A 92 8.75 8.61 7.29
N PHE A 93 8.50 7.81 8.32
CA PHE A 93 7.64 8.22 9.43
C PHE A 93 8.09 9.55 10.06
N LEU A 94 9.39 9.72 10.36
CA LEU A 94 9.91 10.95 10.97
C LEU A 94 9.82 12.17 10.05
N ALA A 95 9.91 11.99 8.72
CA ALA A 95 9.81 13.09 7.77
C ALA A 95 8.45 13.80 7.81
N PHE A 96 7.38 13.06 8.09
CA PHE A 96 6.03 13.63 8.09
C PHE A 96 5.45 13.77 9.50
N ALA A 97 5.71 12.83 10.40
CA ALA A 97 5.01 12.74 11.67
C ALA A 97 5.74 13.39 12.86
N SER A 98 7.05 13.65 12.78
CA SER A 98 7.82 14.21 13.91
C SER A 98 7.27 15.58 14.33
N ASP A 99 7.13 15.85 15.64
CA ASP A 99 6.65 17.15 16.13
C ASP A 99 7.68 18.28 15.92
N ASP A 100 8.96 17.95 15.78
CA ASP A 100 10.05 18.92 15.53
C ASP A 100 10.26 19.19 14.02
N GLY A 101 10.12 20.46 13.63
CA GLY A 101 10.24 20.86 12.22
C GLY A 101 11.61 20.64 11.61
N ASP A 102 12.70 20.83 12.37
CA ASP A 102 14.04 20.60 11.85
C ASP A 102 14.30 19.10 11.62
N VAL A 103 13.69 18.24 12.44
CA VAL A 103 13.75 16.78 12.25
C VAL A 103 12.99 16.38 10.99
N ARG A 104 11.78 16.92 10.76
CA ARG A 104 11.02 16.69 9.53
C ARG A 104 11.81 17.09 8.30
N ASP A 105 12.28 18.35 8.23
CA ASP A 105 13.00 18.88 7.06
C ASP A 105 14.26 18.08 6.72
N ARG A 106 15.04 17.69 7.74
CA ARG A 106 16.26 16.90 7.55
C ARG A 106 15.99 15.46 7.16
N SER A 107 14.85 14.91 7.58
CA SER A 107 14.40 13.58 7.20
C SER A 107 13.94 13.60 5.75
N LEU A 108 13.09 14.55 5.39
CA LEU A 108 12.58 14.75 4.02
C LEU A 108 13.72 14.94 3.02
N SER A 109 14.67 15.83 3.32
CA SER A 109 15.87 16.01 2.48
C SER A 109 16.67 14.70 2.31
N ARG A 110 16.67 13.80 3.30
CA ARG A 110 17.31 12.49 3.13
C ARG A 110 16.47 11.56 2.25
N LEU A 111 15.13 11.61 2.32
CA LEU A 111 14.25 10.83 1.44
C LEU A 111 14.40 11.24 -0.02
N GLU A 112 14.46 12.54 -0.30
CA GLU A 112 14.74 13.06 -1.65
C GLU A 112 16.04 12.46 -2.20
N THR A 113 17.14 12.54 -1.44
CA THR A 113 18.41 11.93 -1.85
C THR A 113 18.35 10.40 -1.98
N LEU A 114 17.47 9.72 -1.24
CA LEU A 114 17.31 8.26 -1.35
C LEU A 114 16.67 7.88 -2.69
N VAL A 115 15.66 8.64 -3.12
CA VAL A 115 14.88 8.35 -4.32
C VAL A 115 15.58 8.87 -5.59
N GLU A 116 16.37 9.93 -5.49
CA GLU A 116 17.02 10.58 -6.64
C GLU A 116 18.47 10.15 -6.89
N ASP A 117 19.21 9.71 -5.87
CA ASP A 117 20.66 9.41 -5.99
C ASP A 117 20.93 7.90 -6.05
N GLU A 118 20.98 7.37 -7.27
CA GLU A 118 21.28 5.97 -7.56
C GLU A 118 22.74 5.57 -7.29
N GLU A 119 23.66 6.53 -7.23
CA GLU A 119 25.08 6.24 -6.99
C GLU A 119 25.34 5.96 -5.50
N ASP A 120 24.62 6.67 -4.62
CA ASP A 120 24.77 6.57 -3.17
C ASP A 120 23.87 5.50 -2.53
N TRP A 121 22.77 5.10 -3.19
CA TRP A 121 21.76 4.21 -2.61
C TRP A 121 21.40 3.00 -3.50
N PRO A 122 21.39 1.78 -2.93
CA PRO A 122 20.99 0.60 -3.68
C PRO A 122 19.47 0.61 -3.95
N LEU A 123 19.08 0.12 -5.14
CA LEU A 123 17.70 0.11 -5.62
C LEU A 123 16.68 -0.44 -4.61
N TYR A 124 17.00 -1.51 -3.87
CA TYR A 124 16.07 -2.08 -2.89
C TYR A 124 15.69 -1.10 -1.76
N LEU A 125 16.57 -0.14 -1.41
CA LEU A 125 16.23 0.91 -0.44
C LEU A 125 15.42 2.04 -1.06
N GLN A 126 15.62 2.32 -2.35
CA GLN A 126 14.76 3.25 -3.08
C GLN A 126 13.33 2.70 -3.16
N MET A 127 13.20 1.41 -3.54
CA MET A 127 11.93 0.67 -3.52
C MET A 127 11.32 0.64 -2.11
N SER A 128 12.12 0.40 -1.07
CA SER A 128 11.66 0.44 0.33
C SER A 128 11.18 1.84 0.75
N THR A 129 11.78 2.90 0.20
CA THR A 129 11.34 4.28 0.44
C THR A 129 9.98 4.53 -0.20
N VAL A 130 9.82 4.17 -1.47
CA VAL A 130 8.53 4.21 -2.19
C VAL A 130 7.46 3.39 -1.45
N ASP A 131 7.81 2.19 -1.01
CA ASP A 131 6.87 1.33 -0.28
C ASP A 131 6.46 1.93 1.06
N SER A 132 7.41 2.53 1.78
CA SER A 132 7.15 3.20 3.05
C SER A 132 6.31 4.46 2.89
N LEU A 133 6.52 5.24 1.83
CA LEU A 133 5.67 6.38 1.49
C LEU A 133 4.24 5.91 1.23
N ALA A 134 4.05 4.89 0.39
CA ALA A 134 2.74 4.32 0.14
C ALA A 134 2.09 3.74 1.41
N ASP A 135 2.85 3.04 2.25
CA ASP A 135 2.36 2.54 3.55
C ASP A 135 1.94 3.69 4.48
N LEU A 136 2.60 4.86 4.42
CA LEU A 136 2.17 6.05 5.15
C LEU A 136 0.87 6.60 4.59
N VAL A 137 0.80 6.79 3.27
CA VAL A 137 -0.39 7.27 2.54
C VAL A 137 -1.61 6.42 2.84
N ILE A 138 -1.48 5.10 2.99
CA ILE A 138 -2.61 4.21 3.32
C ILE A 138 -2.79 3.96 4.83
N GLY A 139 -2.02 4.62 5.70
CA GLY A 139 -2.15 4.52 7.15
C GLY A 139 -1.57 3.26 7.80
N HIS A 140 -0.77 2.47 7.07
CA HIS A 140 -0.04 1.32 7.61
C HIS A 140 1.28 1.71 8.31
N LEU A 141 1.91 2.83 7.91
CA LEU A 141 3.15 3.31 8.52
C LEU A 141 2.87 4.36 9.60
N GLY A 142 2.53 3.92 10.80
CA GLY A 142 2.50 4.71 12.03
C GLY A 142 3.35 4.05 13.10
N PHE A 143 3.30 4.51 14.36
CA PHE A 143 3.88 3.75 15.47
C PHE A 143 2.84 2.87 16.16
N LYS A 144 3.25 1.69 16.61
CA LYS A 144 2.36 0.74 17.30
C LYS A 144 2.41 0.91 18.81
N GLU A 145 1.25 1.14 19.40
CA GLU A 145 1.09 1.19 20.86
C GLU A 145 -0.06 0.28 21.31
N LYS A 146 0.01 -0.16 22.57
CA LYS A 146 -0.98 -1.04 23.16
C LYS A 146 -1.82 -0.29 24.20
N HIS A 147 -3.11 -0.14 23.92
CA HIS A 147 -4.09 0.47 24.83
C HIS A 147 -5.16 -0.54 25.19
N ASP A 148 -5.42 -0.72 26.49
CA ASP A 148 -6.40 -1.69 27.04
C ASP A 148 -6.31 -3.12 26.47
N GLY A 149 -5.10 -3.57 26.13
CA GLY A 149 -4.90 -4.91 25.59
C GLY A 149 -4.88 -5.01 24.07
N GLN A 150 -5.29 -3.95 23.35
CA GLN A 150 -5.38 -3.91 21.90
C GLN A 150 -4.22 -3.12 21.30
N TRP A 151 -3.63 -3.65 20.22
CA TRP A 151 -2.61 -2.94 19.45
C TRP A 151 -3.27 -2.00 18.46
N MET A 152 -2.78 -0.76 18.39
CA MET A 152 -3.30 0.28 17.51
C MET A 152 -2.13 1.01 16.84
N ASN A 153 -2.39 1.61 15.68
CA ASN A 153 -1.43 2.39 14.92
C ASN A 153 -1.69 3.90 15.10
N PHE A 154 -0.65 4.68 15.41
CA PHE A 154 -0.76 6.11 15.71
C PHE A 154 0.29 6.96 14.97
N GLY A 155 0.18 8.28 15.13
CA GLY A 155 1.17 9.25 14.66
C GLY A 155 0.92 9.80 13.25
N ILE A 156 -0.08 9.30 12.52
CA ILE A 156 -0.39 9.75 11.15
C ILE A 156 -1.67 10.59 11.11
N ARG A 157 -1.53 11.82 10.61
CA ARG A 157 -2.64 12.73 10.30
C ARG A 157 -3.00 12.65 8.83
N SER A 158 -4.20 13.08 8.47
CA SER A 158 -4.63 13.22 7.08
C SER A 158 -3.65 14.06 6.25
N SER A 159 -3.24 15.24 6.74
CA SER A 159 -2.29 16.10 6.00
C SER A 159 -0.94 15.42 5.73
N HIS A 160 -0.45 14.59 6.66
CA HIS A 160 0.82 13.87 6.47
C HIS A 160 0.76 12.87 5.30
N ARG A 161 -0.44 12.36 4.99
CA ARG A 161 -0.66 11.38 3.94
C ARG A 161 -0.75 12.04 2.58
N GLU A 162 -1.41 13.20 2.50
CA GLU A 162 -1.38 14.07 1.34
C GLU A 162 0.06 14.48 1.01
N ASP A 163 0.80 15.04 1.98
CA ASP A 163 2.21 15.43 1.81
C ASP A 163 3.09 14.26 1.33
N ALA A 164 2.89 13.05 1.88
CA ALA A 164 3.66 11.88 1.47
C ALA A 164 3.30 11.39 0.06
N LEU A 165 2.05 11.53 -0.35
CA LEU A 165 1.63 11.25 -1.71
C LEU A 165 2.26 12.27 -2.67
N GLU A 166 2.25 13.55 -2.34
CA GLU A 166 2.90 14.59 -3.15
C GLU A 166 4.38 14.26 -3.41
N VAL A 167 5.14 13.90 -2.36
CA VAL A 167 6.56 13.48 -2.51
C VAL A 167 6.72 12.28 -3.45
N LEU A 168 5.81 11.30 -3.36
CA LEU A 168 5.85 10.13 -4.23
C LEU A 168 5.56 10.51 -5.69
N LEU A 169 4.59 11.40 -5.92
CA LEU A 169 4.20 11.84 -7.26
C LEU A 169 5.25 12.76 -7.89
N ASP A 170 5.78 13.73 -7.13
CA ASP A 170 6.74 14.73 -7.60
C ASP A 170 8.09 14.11 -7.97
N SER A 171 8.49 13.05 -7.25
CA SER A 171 9.74 12.34 -7.55
C SER A 171 9.67 11.40 -8.77
N PHE A 172 8.48 11.08 -9.28
CA PHE A 172 8.33 10.06 -10.32
C PHE A 172 9.20 10.33 -11.57
N MET A 173 9.23 11.58 -12.04
CA MET A 173 9.97 11.94 -13.25
C MET A 173 11.49 11.97 -13.06
N SER A 174 11.98 12.08 -11.81
CA SER A 174 13.42 12.02 -11.51
C SER A 174 13.94 10.59 -11.29
N GLN A 175 13.05 9.61 -11.14
CA GLN A 175 13.38 8.19 -10.95
C GLN A 175 13.83 7.52 -12.26
N ASN A 176 14.69 6.49 -12.17
CA ASN A 176 14.91 5.57 -13.30
C ASN A 176 13.65 4.75 -13.64
N GLU A 177 13.66 4.12 -14.81
CA GLU A 177 12.55 3.31 -15.32
C GLU A 177 12.12 2.18 -14.36
N GLU A 178 13.06 1.54 -13.66
CA GLU A 178 12.76 0.42 -12.74
C GLU A 178 12.09 0.90 -11.45
N LEU A 179 12.52 2.04 -10.91
CA LEU A 179 11.90 2.66 -9.75
C LEU A 179 10.56 3.31 -10.10
N GLN A 180 10.42 3.94 -11.26
CA GLN A 180 9.12 4.36 -11.80
C GLN A 180 8.15 3.18 -11.90
N TYR A 181 8.62 2.05 -12.41
CA TYR A 181 7.83 0.83 -12.50
C TYR A 181 7.32 0.40 -11.13
N HIS A 182 8.18 0.45 -10.10
CA HIS A 182 7.82 0.16 -8.71
C HIS A 182 6.84 1.20 -8.12
N THR A 183 7.03 2.48 -8.39
CA THR A 183 6.15 3.58 -7.98
C THR A 183 4.73 3.43 -8.52
N VAL A 184 4.57 3.04 -9.80
CA VAL A 184 3.24 2.73 -10.36
C VAL A 184 2.56 1.59 -9.58
N GLY A 185 3.33 0.57 -9.15
CA GLY A 185 2.81 -0.50 -8.29
C GLY A 185 2.44 -0.02 -6.88
N ALA A 186 3.17 0.95 -6.33
CA ALA A 186 2.84 1.56 -5.04
C ALA A 186 1.52 2.36 -5.11
N LEU A 187 1.30 3.11 -6.19
CA LEU A 187 0.03 3.80 -6.46
C LEU A 187 -1.13 2.82 -6.65
N GLU A 188 -0.90 1.67 -7.28
CA GLU A 188 -1.90 0.60 -7.37
C GLU A 188 -2.38 0.15 -5.98
N ARG A 189 -1.45 -0.01 -5.03
CA ARG A 189 -1.79 -0.36 -3.63
C ARG A 189 -2.59 0.75 -2.96
N ILE A 190 -2.22 2.02 -3.17
CA ILE A 190 -2.95 3.18 -2.61
C ILE A 190 -4.40 3.21 -3.09
N LEU A 191 -4.64 3.09 -4.39
CA LEU A 191 -6.01 3.15 -4.90
C LEU A 191 -6.85 1.90 -4.57
N SER A 192 -6.20 0.76 -4.35
CA SER A 192 -6.89 -0.50 -4.03
C SER A 192 -7.21 -0.64 -2.54
N VAL A 193 -6.71 0.24 -1.67
CA VAL A 193 -6.95 0.12 -0.23
C VAL A 193 -8.41 0.43 0.13
N GLU A 194 -8.92 -0.29 1.12
CA GLU A 194 -10.23 -0.05 1.71
C GLU A 194 -10.09 0.72 3.03
N PRO A 195 -11.08 1.56 3.39
CA PRO A 195 -11.13 2.21 4.69
C PRO A 195 -11.25 1.22 5.86
N LEU A 196 -10.14 0.99 6.56
CA LEU A 196 -10.08 0.18 7.78
C LEU A 196 -9.91 1.06 9.03
N LEU A 197 -10.46 0.62 10.17
CA LEU A 197 -10.34 1.37 11.43
C LEU A 197 -8.88 1.51 11.89
N GLU A 198 -8.05 0.50 11.62
CA GLU A 198 -6.63 0.47 11.98
C GLU A 198 -5.76 1.42 11.15
N THR A 199 -6.24 1.84 9.97
CA THR A 199 -5.56 2.78 9.07
C THR A 199 -6.14 4.19 9.10
N CYS A 200 -7.27 4.37 9.78
CA CYS A 200 -7.91 5.68 9.90
C CYS A 200 -6.96 6.69 10.58
N PRO A 201 -6.75 7.89 10.01
CA PRO A 201 -5.90 8.92 10.60
C PRO A 201 -6.30 9.27 12.02
N PHE A 202 -5.33 9.58 12.89
CA PHE A 202 -5.64 9.79 14.31
C PHE A 202 -6.46 11.06 14.57
N ASN A 203 -6.38 12.03 13.67
CA ASN A 203 -7.17 13.26 13.75
C ASN A 203 -8.63 13.07 13.28
N ILE A 204 -8.96 11.90 12.71
CA ILE A 204 -10.31 11.49 12.31
C ILE A 204 -10.84 10.46 13.30
N CYS A 205 -10.09 9.37 13.52
CA CYS A 205 -10.44 8.31 14.48
C CYS A 205 -9.52 8.33 15.70
N ASP A 206 -10.06 8.76 16.83
CA ASP A 206 -9.35 8.74 18.11
C ASP A 206 -9.27 7.33 18.73
N GLU A 207 -8.67 7.24 19.91
CA GLU A 207 -8.50 5.99 20.64
C GLU A 207 -9.84 5.32 21.00
N ASP A 208 -10.87 6.09 21.34
CA ASP A 208 -12.17 5.56 21.75
C ASP A 208 -12.92 4.97 20.54
N VAL A 209 -12.87 5.65 19.39
CA VAL A 209 -13.42 5.14 18.13
C VAL A 209 -12.69 3.86 17.70
N ARG A 210 -11.36 3.83 17.79
CA ARG A 210 -10.55 2.65 17.42
C ARG A 210 -10.78 1.42 18.28
N LYS A 211 -11.16 1.59 19.55
CA LYS A 211 -11.56 0.47 20.42
C LYS A 211 -12.94 -0.11 20.07
N ASN A 212 -13.77 0.66 19.37
CA ASN A 212 -15.16 0.32 19.11
C ASN A 212 -15.38 -0.31 17.72
N LEU A 213 -14.71 -1.44 17.49
CA LEU A 213 -14.73 -2.14 16.21
C LEU A 213 -16.13 -2.59 15.77
N GLU A 214 -16.96 -3.04 16.71
CA GLU A 214 -18.34 -3.46 16.43
C GLU A 214 -19.17 -2.29 15.90
N GLU A 215 -19.11 -1.13 16.56
CA GLU A 215 -19.81 0.07 16.11
C GLU A 215 -19.28 0.55 14.75
N TRP A 216 -17.98 0.46 14.50
CA TRP A 216 -17.39 0.81 13.21
C TRP A 216 -17.88 -0.08 12.06
N GLN A 217 -18.05 -1.37 12.33
CA GLN A 217 -18.53 -2.34 11.34
C GLN A 217 -20.04 -2.21 11.11
N GLU A 218 -20.83 -2.09 12.18
CA GLU A 218 -22.30 -2.14 12.13
C GLU A 218 -22.98 -0.76 12.05
N GLY A 219 -22.25 0.30 12.35
CA GLY A 219 -22.77 1.65 12.54
C GLY A 219 -23.24 1.92 13.98
N ARG A 220 -23.36 3.20 14.33
CA ARG A 220 -23.84 3.60 15.65
C ARG A 220 -25.34 3.39 15.80
N GLU A 221 -25.75 2.88 16.95
CA GLU A 221 -27.15 2.66 17.27
C GLU A 221 -27.81 3.99 17.69
N GLN A 222 -28.64 4.58 16.84
CA GLN A 222 -29.44 5.76 17.20
C GLN A 222 -30.87 5.35 17.56
N LYS A 223 -31.26 5.66 18.81
CA LYS A 223 -32.66 5.54 19.23
C LYS A 223 -33.50 6.58 18.50
N ARG A 224 -34.55 6.16 17.79
CA ARG A 224 -35.48 7.13 17.21
C ARG A 224 -36.14 7.90 18.34
N VAL A 225 -36.20 9.22 18.17
CA VAL A 225 -36.94 10.08 19.08
C VAL A 225 -38.41 9.94 18.71
N LEU A 226 -39.20 9.34 19.60
CA LEU A 226 -40.65 9.27 19.46
C LEU A 226 -41.22 10.69 19.30
N PRO A 227 -42.15 10.93 18.35
CA PRO A 227 -42.77 12.24 18.20
C PRO A 227 -43.55 12.59 19.48
N ALA A 228 -43.58 13.89 19.83
CA ALA A 228 -44.15 14.35 21.11
C ALA A 228 -45.64 14.02 21.31
N ASN A 229 -46.34 13.65 20.24
CA ASN A 229 -47.74 13.21 20.23
C ASN A 229 -47.91 11.68 20.18
N ALA A 230 -46.86 10.90 20.40
CA ALA A 230 -46.95 9.45 20.48
C ALA A 230 -47.88 9.04 21.64
N ASP A 231 -48.82 8.15 21.34
CA ASP A 231 -49.78 7.62 22.32
C ASP A 231 -49.03 6.77 23.38
N PRO A 232 -49.10 7.13 24.68
CA PRO A 232 -48.41 6.42 25.76
C PRO A 232 -48.76 4.93 25.84
N ASP A 233 -50.02 4.55 25.59
CA ASP A 233 -50.48 3.16 25.69
C ASP A 233 -49.95 2.33 24.50
N ALA A 234 -49.78 2.96 23.34
CA ALA A 234 -49.17 2.35 22.16
C ALA A 234 -47.64 2.19 22.29
N VAL A 235 -46.97 3.11 23.00
CA VAL A 235 -45.55 2.99 23.35
C VAL A 235 -45.32 1.88 24.36
N GLU A 236 -46.13 1.80 25.42
CA GLU A 236 -46.03 0.78 26.47
C GLU A 236 -46.34 -0.64 25.94
N SER A 237 -47.23 -0.75 24.95
CA SER A 237 -47.54 -2.02 24.27
C SER A 237 -46.51 -2.44 23.20
N GLY A 238 -45.44 -1.66 22.99
CA GLY A 238 -44.37 -1.97 22.05
C GLY A 238 -44.75 -1.81 20.58
N ALA A 239 -45.84 -1.09 20.27
CA ALA A 239 -46.32 -0.90 18.89
C ALA A 239 -45.32 -0.16 17.99
N TYR A 240 -44.38 0.57 18.59
CA TYR A 240 -43.30 1.28 17.91
C TYR A 240 -41.99 0.44 17.82
N GLY A 241 -41.92 -0.75 18.42
CA GLY A 241 -40.75 -1.65 18.42
C GLY A 241 -39.57 -1.14 19.25
N PRO A 242 -38.48 -1.93 19.41
CA PRO A 242 -37.19 -1.39 19.86
C PRO A 242 -36.71 -0.42 18.77
N GLU A 243 -37.00 0.87 18.96
CA GLU A 243 -36.76 1.91 17.95
C GLU A 243 -35.29 2.32 17.88
N SER A 244 -34.41 1.43 17.41
CA SER A 244 -33.07 1.84 17.03
C SER A 244 -32.84 1.67 15.54
N LYS A 245 -32.25 2.70 14.93
CA LYS A 245 -31.73 2.68 13.57
C LYS A 245 -30.22 2.69 13.68
N ARG A 246 -29.56 1.74 13.03
CA ARG A 246 -28.12 1.84 12.77
C ARG A 246 -27.90 2.94 11.73
N VAL A 247 -27.05 3.91 12.06
CA VAL A 247 -26.59 4.94 11.11
C VAL A 247 -25.08 4.82 10.95
N PRO A 248 -24.51 5.22 9.79
CA PRO A 248 -23.08 5.28 9.62
C PRO A 248 -22.39 6.08 10.75
N ILE A 249 -21.18 5.67 11.10
CA ILE A 249 -20.28 6.47 11.93
C ILE A 249 -19.76 7.62 11.07
N ASP A 250 -19.79 8.83 11.60
CA ASP A 250 -19.40 10.05 10.87
C ASP A 250 -17.90 9.97 10.52
N GLU A 251 -17.06 9.53 11.46
CA GLU A 251 -15.61 9.30 11.31
C GLU A 251 -15.27 8.27 10.22
N LYS A 252 -16.13 7.25 10.01
CA LYS A 252 -15.96 6.29 8.91
C LYS A 252 -16.24 6.92 7.57
N GLN A 253 -17.23 7.81 7.50
CA GLN A 253 -17.55 8.56 6.30
C GLN A 253 -16.43 9.57 5.99
N GLU A 254 -15.96 10.31 6.98
CA GLU A 254 -14.82 11.24 6.84
C GLU A 254 -13.54 10.52 6.37
N TRP A 255 -13.30 9.32 6.89
CA TRP A 255 -12.18 8.49 6.46
C TRP A 255 -12.32 8.02 5.01
N HIS A 256 -13.53 7.64 4.57
CA HIS A 256 -13.81 7.33 3.17
C HIS A 256 -13.56 8.55 2.26
N GLU A 257 -14.01 9.73 2.67
CA GLU A 257 -13.85 10.98 1.91
C GLU A 257 -12.37 11.35 1.76
N GLU A 258 -11.59 11.35 2.85
CA GLU A 258 -10.14 11.60 2.81
C GLU A 258 -9.41 10.62 1.88
N LEU A 259 -9.74 9.33 1.99
CA LEU A 259 -9.10 8.33 1.16
C LEU A 259 -9.43 8.55 -0.33
N ASP A 260 -10.70 8.85 -0.65
CA ASP A 260 -11.12 9.13 -2.02
C ASP A 260 -10.42 10.37 -2.60
N GLU A 261 -10.13 11.39 -1.80
CA GLU A 261 -9.33 12.55 -2.21
C GLU A 261 -7.88 12.15 -2.56
N LEU A 262 -7.22 11.35 -1.72
CA LEU A 262 -5.89 10.79 -2.02
C LEU A 262 -5.91 9.96 -3.29
N LYS A 263 -6.96 9.16 -3.48
CA LYS A 263 -7.16 8.35 -4.69
C LYS A 263 -7.29 9.21 -5.92
N GLN A 264 -8.01 10.34 -5.83
CA GLN A 264 -8.16 11.28 -6.92
C GLN A 264 -6.83 11.94 -7.31
N MET A 265 -6.01 12.32 -6.32
CA MET A 265 -4.68 12.89 -6.57
C MET A 265 -3.78 11.91 -7.32
N ALA A 266 -3.69 10.67 -6.83
CA ALA A 266 -2.94 9.62 -7.50
C ALA A 266 -3.48 9.34 -8.91
N TRP A 267 -4.81 9.29 -9.08
CA TRP A 267 -5.42 9.07 -10.39
C TRP A 267 -5.13 10.16 -11.41
N LYS A 268 -5.14 11.42 -10.97
CA LYS A 268 -4.80 12.56 -11.82
C LYS A 268 -3.34 12.51 -12.27
N ALA A 269 -2.41 12.17 -11.39
CA ALA A 269 -1.01 12.02 -11.77
C ALA A 269 -0.81 10.91 -12.82
N LEU A 270 -1.55 9.81 -12.71
CA LEU A 270 -1.52 8.74 -13.71
C LEU A 270 -2.04 9.20 -15.08
N GLU A 271 -3.06 10.07 -15.12
CA GLU A 271 -3.55 10.72 -16.36
C GLU A 271 -2.41 11.50 -17.01
N ASP A 272 -1.75 12.37 -16.25
CA ASP A 272 -0.65 13.22 -16.73
C ASP A 272 0.51 12.34 -17.27
N TRP A 273 0.88 11.26 -16.58
CA TRP A 273 1.95 10.36 -17.01
C TRP A 273 1.62 9.51 -18.24
N LEU A 274 0.34 9.26 -18.52
CA LEU A 274 -0.06 8.57 -19.74
C LEU A 274 0.14 9.43 -20.99
N GLU A 275 0.00 10.75 -20.85
CA GLU A 275 0.18 11.74 -21.90
C GLU A 275 1.66 12.11 -22.09
N ASP A 276 2.48 12.03 -21.03
CA ASP A 276 3.88 12.42 -21.06
C ASP A 276 4.76 11.49 -21.93
N SER A 277 5.50 12.06 -22.88
CA SER A 277 6.35 11.30 -23.80
C SER A 277 7.60 10.66 -23.18
N GLU A 278 8.04 11.13 -22.02
CA GLU A 278 9.21 10.62 -21.31
C GLU A 278 8.90 9.33 -20.52
N VAL A 279 7.62 9.09 -20.21
CA VAL A 279 7.18 7.87 -19.51
C VAL A 279 7.21 6.68 -20.47
N SER A 280 7.90 5.62 -20.04
CA SER A 280 8.14 4.45 -20.90
C SER A 280 6.86 3.69 -21.24
N LEU A 281 6.89 2.96 -22.36
CA LEU A 281 5.77 2.12 -22.79
C LEU A 281 5.39 1.09 -21.71
N LEU A 282 6.39 0.55 -21.00
CA LEU A 282 6.16 -0.41 -19.93
C LEU A 282 5.36 0.22 -18.79
N ASN A 283 5.76 1.40 -18.32
CA ASN A 283 5.08 2.12 -17.24
C ASN A 283 3.66 2.51 -17.66
N LYS A 284 3.47 3.10 -18.84
CA LYS A 284 2.13 3.40 -19.39
C LYS A 284 1.24 2.16 -19.48
N SER A 285 1.82 1.02 -19.90
CA SER A 285 1.07 -0.24 -19.99
C SER A 285 0.59 -0.72 -18.63
N ARG A 286 1.41 -0.58 -17.58
CA ARG A 286 1.04 -0.95 -16.21
C ARG A 286 -0.13 -0.09 -15.71
N ILE A 287 -0.07 1.22 -15.94
CA ILE A 287 -1.12 2.18 -15.56
C ILE A 287 -2.48 1.76 -16.14
N VAL A 288 -2.59 1.56 -17.46
CA VAL A 288 -3.89 1.27 -18.09
C VAL A 288 -4.46 -0.12 -17.76
N ARG A 289 -3.60 -1.10 -17.48
CA ARG A 289 -4.05 -2.45 -17.12
C ARG A 289 -4.67 -2.49 -15.73
N TRP A 290 -4.17 -1.65 -14.83
CA TRP A 290 -4.70 -1.52 -13.50
C TRP A 290 -5.90 -0.56 -13.44
N ALA A 291 -5.90 0.52 -14.23
CA ALA A 291 -7.05 1.42 -14.38
C ALA A 291 -8.38 0.66 -14.58
N ALA A 292 -8.38 -0.36 -15.44
CA ALA A 292 -9.58 -1.16 -15.67
C ALA A 292 -10.06 -1.99 -14.46
N LYS A 293 -9.23 -2.18 -13.43
CA LYS A 293 -9.60 -2.82 -12.15
C LYS A 293 -10.35 -1.86 -11.20
N VAL A 294 -10.47 -0.56 -11.53
CA VAL A 294 -11.09 0.45 -10.64
C VAL A 294 -12.53 0.16 -10.23
N GLN A 295 -13.26 -0.60 -11.05
CA GLN A 295 -14.61 -1.09 -10.72
C GLN A 295 -14.66 -1.96 -9.45
N ASN A 296 -13.51 -2.43 -8.98
CA ASN A 296 -13.39 -3.24 -7.77
C ASN A 296 -12.86 -2.45 -6.56
N PHE A 297 -12.54 -1.16 -6.69
CA PHE A 297 -12.05 -0.39 -5.53
C PHE A 297 -13.21 0.00 -4.62
N SER A 298 -12.94 0.06 -3.32
CA SER A 298 -13.86 0.71 -2.38
C SER A 298 -13.76 2.22 -2.57
N MET A 299 -14.84 2.82 -3.10
CA MET A 299 -14.98 4.26 -3.36
C MET A 299 -16.42 4.67 -3.09
N LEU A 300 -16.64 5.95 -2.81
CA LEU A 300 -17.99 6.52 -2.82
C LEU A 300 -18.56 6.49 -4.26
N PRO A 301 -19.89 6.32 -4.44
CA PRO A 301 -20.49 6.19 -5.77
C PRO A 301 -20.17 7.32 -6.74
N GLU A 302 -20.07 8.56 -6.25
CA GLU A 302 -19.73 9.74 -7.05
C GLU A 302 -18.31 9.65 -7.62
N MET A 303 -17.38 9.09 -6.83
CA MET A 303 -15.99 8.89 -7.23
C MET A 303 -15.84 7.73 -8.20
N GLU A 304 -16.59 6.64 -8.01
CA GLU A 304 -16.62 5.52 -8.95
C GLU A 304 -17.05 5.98 -10.36
N GLU A 305 -18.13 6.76 -10.45
CA GLU A 305 -18.63 7.31 -11.71
C GLU A 305 -17.56 8.19 -12.40
N SER A 306 -16.94 9.11 -11.63
CA SER A 306 -15.87 10.00 -12.12
C SER A 306 -14.68 9.24 -12.72
N PHE A 307 -14.24 8.15 -12.08
CA PHE A 307 -13.14 7.33 -12.57
C PHE A 307 -13.54 6.55 -13.84
N GLN A 308 -14.76 6.01 -13.89
CA GLN A 308 -15.27 5.32 -15.08
C GLN A 308 -15.36 6.26 -16.29
N GLU A 309 -15.86 7.48 -16.11
CA GLU A 309 -15.89 8.51 -17.15
C GLU A 309 -14.48 8.87 -17.62
N THR A 310 -13.55 9.03 -16.69
CA THR A 310 -12.15 9.36 -16.99
C THR A 310 -11.46 8.28 -17.81
N MET A 311 -11.63 6.99 -17.47
CA MET A 311 -11.11 5.91 -18.30
C MET A 311 -11.69 5.90 -19.72
N ALA A 312 -12.99 6.21 -19.86
CA ALA A 312 -13.62 6.33 -21.17
C ALA A 312 -13.00 7.48 -21.99
N ARG A 313 -12.64 8.59 -21.34
CA ARG A 313 -11.87 9.68 -21.96
C ARG A 313 -10.49 9.20 -22.40
N TRP A 314 -9.72 8.52 -21.54
CA TRP A 314 -8.39 8.01 -21.88
C TRP A 314 -8.42 7.07 -23.11
N ALA A 315 -9.43 6.21 -23.20
CA ALA A 315 -9.58 5.25 -24.29
C ALA A 315 -9.75 5.92 -25.67
N GLU A 316 -10.19 7.18 -25.70
CA GLU A 316 -10.37 7.97 -26.91
C GLU A 316 -9.34 9.11 -27.06
N ASN A 317 -8.54 9.42 -26.03
CA ASN A 317 -7.55 10.50 -26.04
C ASN A 317 -6.40 10.24 -27.02
N GLU A 318 -6.25 11.08 -28.05
CA GLU A 318 -5.22 10.92 -29.08
C GLU A 318 -3.79 11.18 -28.60
N ASP A 319 -3.62 11.89 -27.48
CA ASP A 319 -2.31 12.14 -26.86
C ASP A 319 -1.74 10.86 -26.20
N ILE A 320 -2.59 9.88 -25.89
CA ILE A 320 -2.17 8.56 -25.41
C ILE A 320 -1.83 7.65 -26.60
N PRO A 321 -0.65 6.99 -26.60
CA PRO A 321 -0.24 6.08 -27.66
C PRO A 321 -1.30 5.03 -28.01
N SER A 322 -1.48 4.74 -29.30
CA SER A 322 -2.57 3.88 -29.78
C SER A 322 -2.53 2.46 -29.21
N ASN A 323 -1.34 1.90 -29.01
CA ASN A 323 -1.13 0.60 -28.38
C ASN A 323 -1.56 0.60 -26.91
N ILE A 324 -1.29 1.68 -26.16
CA ILE A 324 -1.74 1.85 -24.78
C ILE A 324 -3.26 1.97 -24.71
N ARG A 325 -3.89 2.74 -25.60
CA ARG A 325 -5.36 2.81 -25.70
C ARG A 325 -6.01 1.47 -26.03
N GLN A 326 -5.41 0.70 -26.94
CA GLN A 326 -5.88 -0.66 -27.27
C GLN A 326 -5.77 -1.60 -26.07
N LEU A 327 -4.68 -1.50 -25.31
CA LEU A 327 -4.49 -2.27 -24.08
C LEU A 327 -5.49 -1.89 -22.98
N LEU A 328 -5.79 -0.59 -22.81
CA LEU A 328 -6.85 -0.12 -21.90
C LEU A 328 -8.21 -0.75 -22.27
N LYS A 329 -8.58 -0.70 -23.56
CA LYS A 329 -9.81 -1.31 -24.07
C LYS A 329 -9.83 -2.83 -23.85
N ALA A 330 -8.69 -3.49 -24.04
CA ALA A 330 -8.53 -4.92 -23.76
C ALA A 330 -8.72 -5.26 -22.28
N SER A 331 -8.24 -4.40 -21.38
CA SER A 331 -8.36 -4.56 -19.94
C SER A 331 -9.79 -4.31 -19.44
N GLN A 332 -10.47 -3.27 -19.95
CA GLN A 332 -11.90 -3.05 -19.68
C GLN A 332 -12.76 -4.21 -20.18
N LYS A 333 -12.40 -4.77 -21.35
CA LYS A 333 -13.06 -5.96 -21.90
C LYS A 333 -12.82 -7.19 -21.01
N ARG A 334 -11.61 -7.40 -20.46
CA ARG A 334 -11.34 -8.47 -19.48
C ARG A 334 -12.34 -8.41 -18.32
N VAL A 335 -12.46 -7.23 -17.70
CA VAL A 335 -13.32 -7.03 -16.52
C VAL A 335 -14.79 -7.30 -16.88
N THR A 336 -15.26 -6.76 -18.00
CA THR A 336 -16.64 -6.96 -18.47
C THR A 336 -16.95 -8.42 -18.82
N LEU A 337 -16.04 -9.10 -19.51
CA LEU A 337 -16.25 -10.48 -19.95
C LEU A 337 -16.15 -11.46 -18.78
N TYR A 338 -15.08 -11.39 -18.01
CA TYR A 338 -14.69 -12.44 -17.06
C TYR A 338 -14.79 -12.01 -15.59
N GLY A 339 -14.72 -10.71 -15.29
CA GLY A 339 -14.45 -10.18 -13.95
C GLY A 339 -12.95 -10.23 -13.61
N VAL A 340 -12.59 -9.64 -12.47
CA VAL A 340 -11.22 -9.69 -11.92
C VAL A 340 -11.32 -10.05 -10.42
N PRO A 341 -10.81 -11.21 -9.97
CA PRO A 341 -10.30 -12.31 -10.80
C PRO A 341 -11.41 -12.92 -11.67
N ALA A 342 -11.03 -13.57 -12.77
CA ALA A 342 -11.96 -14.18 -13.70
C ALA A 342 -12.86 -15.25 -13.04
N LYS A 343 -14.17 -15.11 -13.20
CA LYS A 343 -15.21 -16.02 -12.68
C LYS A 343 -15.89 -16.86 -13.77
N LYS A 344 -15.56 -16.62 -15.04
CA LYS A 344 -16.14 -17.32 -16.19
C LYS A 344 -15.03 -18.00 -16.99
N ASP A 345 -15.40 -19.07 -17.70
CA ASP A 345 -14.51 -19.77 -18.61
C ASP A 345 -14.03 -18.86 -19.76
N PRO A 346 -12.81 -19.06 -20.29
CA PRO A 346 -12.31 -18.30 -21.43
C PRO A 346 -13.18 -18.56 -22.67
N GLU A 347 -13.51 -17.50 -23.41
CA GLU A 347 -14.24 -17.61 -24.68
C GLU A 347 -13.39 -18.29 -25.78
N PRO A 348 -12.08 -18.00 -25.92
CA PRO A 348 -11.25 -18.70 -26.89
C PRO A 348 -11.02 -20.17 -26.48
N PRO A 349 -10.96 -21.10 -27.44
CA PRO A 349 -10.61 -22.48 -27.16
C PRO A 349 -9.16 -22.59 -26.64
N SER A 350 -8.86 -23.64 -25.86
CA SER A 350 -7.51 -23.82 -25.26
C SER A 350 -6.37 -23.82 -26.29
N SER A 351 -6.63 -24.25 -27.53
CA SER A 351 -5.65 -24.19 -28.63
C SER A 351 -5.22 -22.77 -29.01
N SER A 352 -6.03 -21.76 -28.71
CA SER A 352 -5.71 -20.35 -28.96
C SER A 352 -4.62 -19.81 -28.04
N PHE A 353 -4.35 -20.48 -26.91
CA PHE A 353 -3.31 -20.10 -25.95
C PHE A 353 -1.96 -20.79 -26.21
N MET A 354 -1.87 -21.56 -27.31
CA MET A 354 -0.61 -22.16 -27.75
C MET A 354 0.40 -21.05 -28.07
N ARG A 355 1.59 -21.12 -27.48
CA ARG A 355 2.65 -20.11 -27.64
C ARG A 355 2.15 -18.71 -27.24
N ILE A 356 1.54 -18.61 -26.05
CA ILE A 356 1.00 -17.37 -25.48
C ILE A 356 1.96 -16.18 -25.56
N TRP A 357 3.27 -16.42 -25.41
CA TRP A 357 4.34 -15.40 -25.52
C TRP A 357 4.52 -14.82 -26.94
N MET A 358 3.86 -15.36 -27.96
CA MET A 358 3.83 -14.82 -29.33
C MET A 358 2.51 -14.09 -29.66
N LEU A 359 1.52 -14.13 -28.76
CA LEU A 359 0.24 -13.46 -28.99
C LEU A 359 0.35 -11.97 -28.66
N SER A 360 -0.62 -11.20 -29.15
CA SER A 360 -0.63 -9.75 -28.92
C SER A 360 -0.91 -9.43 -27.44
N PRO A 361 -0.37 -8.31 -26.91
CA PRO A 361 -0.64 -7.85 -25.55
C PRO A 361 -2.13 -7.80 -25.21
N GLU A 362 -2.97 -7.35 -26.13
CA GLU A 362 -4.42 -7.22 -25.96
C GLU A 362 -5.10 -8.58 -25.79
N PHE A 363 -4.71 -9.58 -26.60
CA PHE A 363 -5.25 -10.93 -26.46
C PHE A 363 -4.92 -11.51 -25.09
N ILE A 364 -3.67 -11.34 -24.66
CA ILE A 364 -3.18 -11.85 -23.37
C ILE A 364 -3.91 -11.15 -22.24
N GLU A 365 -3.95 -9.82 -22.23
CA GLU A 365 -4.62 -9.00 -21.21
C GLU A 365 -6.10 -9.35 -21.11
N THR A 366 -6.80 -9.53 -22.24
CA THR A 366 -8.23 -9.87 -22.19
C THR A 366 -8.50 -11.28 -21.67
N HIS A 367 -7.73 -12.29 -22.11
CA HIS A 367 -8.16 -13.69 -22.01
C HIS A 367 -7.32 -14.59 -21.09
N LEU A 368 -6.08 -14.23 -20.77
CA LEU A 368 -5.17 -15.16 -20.10
C LEU A 368 -5.61 -15.49 -18.66
N ASP A 369 -6.09 -14.53 -17.87
CA ASP A 369 -6.55 -14.78 -16.49
C ASP A 369 -7.67 -15.85 -16.45
N ALA A 370 -8.72 -15.68 -17.25
CA ALA A 370 -9.81 -16.64 -17.34
C ALA A 370 -9.33 -18.05 -17.71
N PHE A 371 -8.37 -18.13 -18.62
CA PHE A 371 -7.75 -19.38 -18.99
C PHE A 371 -6.97 -20.01 -17.81
N LEU A 372 -6.16 -19.22 -17.09
CA LEU A 372 -5.38 -19.68 -15.93
C LEU A 372 -6.31 -20.16 -14.80
N GLN A 373 -7.32 -19.37 -14.44
CA GLN A 373 -8.31 -19.73 -13.41
C GLN A 373 -9.04 -21.03 -13.77
N GLN A 374 -9.40 -21.22 -15.04
CA GLN A 374 -9.99 -22.48 -15.51
C GLN A 374 -9.03 -23.67 -15.30
N GLN A 375 -7.74 -23.51 -15.62
CA GLN A 375 -6.76 -24.59 -15.42
C GLN A 375 -6.57 -24.93 -13.94
N ILE A 376 -6.48 -23.91 -13.09
CA ILE A 376 -6.36 -24.10 -11.63
C ILE A 376 -7.59 -24.82 -11.09
N GLY A 377 -8.80 -24.44 -11.52
CA GLY A 377 -10.04 -25.12 -11.16
C GLY A 377 -10.07 -26.59 -11.59
N ARG A 378 -9.58 -26.90 -12.81
CA ARG A 378 -9.44 -28.28 -13.30
C ARG A 378 -8.44 -29.11 -12.49
N GLN A 379 -7.28 -28.52 -12.16
CA GLN A 379 -6.28 -29.17 -11.32
C GLN A 379 -6.84 -29.49 -9.92
N LYS A 380 -7.51 -28.52 -9.28
CA LYS A 380 -8.14 -28.71 -7.96
C LYS A 380 -9.22 -29.79 -7.98
N SER A 381 -9.90 -30.00 -9.11
CA SER A 381 -10.93 -31.03 -9.28
C SER A 381 -10.40 -32.39 -9.75
N GLY A 382 -9.10 -32.54 -9.96
CA GLY A 382 -8.48 -33.80 -10.39
C GLY A 382 -8.62 -34.12 -11.89
N LEU A 383 -9.08 -33.16 -12.69
CA LEU A 383 -9.10 -33.25 -14.15
C LEU A 383 -7.69 -32.93 -14.72
N LEU A 384 -7.25 -33.69 -15.73
CA LEU A 384 -5.91 -33.56 -16.32
C LEU A 384 -5.57 -32.15 -16.83
N LEU A 385 -4.27 -31.83 -16.75
CA LEU A 385 -3.62 -30.58 -17.18
C LEU A 385 -3.96 -30.20 -18.64
N GLY A 386 -4.56 -29.04 -18.86
CA GLY A 386 -4.52 -28.36 -20.16
C GLY A 386 -3.20 -27.59 -20.32
N GLN A 387 -2.73 -27.42 -21.56
CA GLN A 387 -1.69 -26.43 -21.86
C GLN A 387 -2.26 -25.03 -21.72
N PRO A 388 -1.46 -24.03 -21.30
CA PRO A 388 -0.01 -24.05 -21.16
C PRO A 388 0.47 -24.52 -19.80
N ARG A 389 1.65 -25.14 -19.82
CA ARG A 389 2.38 -25.47 -18.60
C ARG A 389 3.18 -24.22 -18.18
N PRO A 390 3.04 -23.71 -16.94
CA PRO A 390 3.70 -22.48 -16.51
C PRO A 390 5.22 -22.45 -16.75
N ASP A 391 5.90 -23.60 -16.66
CA ASP A 391 7.33 -23.76 -16.97
C ASP A 391 7.69 -23.39 -18.42
N GLN A 392 6.80 -23.65 -19.38
CA GLN A 392 7.04 -23.28 -20.78
C GLN A 392 6.90 -21.78 -21.01
N ILE A 393 6.08 -21.11 -20.20
CA ILE A 393 5.87 -19.67 -20.27
C ILE A 393 7.04 -18.94 -19.60
N LEU A 394 7.47 -19.42 -18.42
CA LEU A 394 8.58 -18.84 -17.66
C LEU A 394 9.92 -18.92 -18.40
N ASN A 395 10.13 -20.00 -19.18
CA ASN A 395 11.35 -20.22 -19.95
C ASN A 395 11.23 -19.79 -21.42
N ALA A 396 10.17 -19.08 -21.81
CA ALA A 396 10.03 -18.59 -23.17
C ALA A 396 11.02 -17.46 -23.45
N ASP A 397 11.60 -17.45 -24.66
CA ASP A 397 12.37 -16.31 -25.15
C ASP A 397 11.40 -15.17 -25.50
N PHE A 398 11.37 -14.17 -24.64
CA PHE A 398 10.69 -12.90 -24.90
C PHE A 398 11.60 -11.99 -25.71
N GLU A 399 11.03 -11.28 -26.68
CA GLU A 399 11.74 -10.23 -27.39
C GLU A 399 12.08 -9.10 -26.42
N ASP A 400 13.28 -8.53 -26.51
CA ASP A 400 13.70 -7.37 -25.69
C ASP A 400 13.24 -6.03 -26.31
N SER A 401 12.23 -6.06 -27.19
CA SER A 401 11.54 -4.88 -27.68
C SER A 401 10.63 -4.30 -26.59
N PRO A 402 10.28 -3.00 -26.61
CA PRO A 402 9.32 -2.42 -25.67
C PRO A 402 8.00 -3.21 -25.61
N GLU A 403 7.44 -3.59 -26.75
CA GLU A 403 6.24 -4.43 -26.82
C GLU A 403 6.47 -5.84 -26.26
N GLY A 404 7.66 -6.41 -26.46
CA GLY A 404 8.06 -7.70 -25.89
C GLY A 404 8.15 -7.66 -24.37
N ARG A 405 8.67 -6.57 -23.80
CA ARG A 405 8.69 -6.30 -22.35
C ARG A 405 7.27 -6.16 -21.79
N VAL A 406 6.41 -5.37 -22.42
CA VAL A 406 4.98 -5.26 -22.03
C VAL A 406 4.31 -6.63 -22.05
N ARG A 407 4.53 -7.42 -23.10
CA ARG A 407 3.95 -8.77 -23.23
C ARG A 407 4.41 -9.69 -22.11
N ARG A 408 5.72 -9.72 -21.85
CA ARG A 408 6.31 -10.50 -20.76
C ARG A 408 5.67 -10.11 -19.43
N GLU A 409 5.51 -8.81 -19.19
CA GLU A 409 4.97 -8.30 -17.95
C GLU A 409 3.51 -8.69 -17.75
N ILE A 410 2.66 -8.53 -18.77
CA ILE A 410 1.25 -8.96 -18.70
C ILE A 410 1.16 -10.43 -18.29
N ILE A 411 2.00 -11.27 -18.88
CA ILE A 411 2.02 -12.70 -18.61
C ILE A 411 2.46 -12.99 -17.18
N LEU A 412 3.54 -12.37 -16.71
CA LEU A 412 4.08 -12.61 -15.37
C LEU A 412 3.12 -12.13 -14.28
N ASP A 413 2.53 -10.96 -14.47
CA ASP A 413 1.55 -10.37 -13.56
C ASP A 413 0.30 -11.27 -13.42
N LEU A 414 -0.29 -11.69 -14.55
CA LEU A 414 -1.46 -12.60 -14.53
C LEU A 414 -1.13 -14.00 -14.00
N LEU A 415 0.11 -14.48 -14.18
CA LEU A 415 0.56 -15.74 -13.58
C LEU A 415 0.71 -15.62 -12.07
N HIS A 416 1.24 -14.50 -11.58
CA HIS A 416 1.36 -14.23 -10.15
C HIS A 416 -0.02 -14.17 -9.50
N ASP A 417 -0.93 -13.35 -10.04
CA ASP A 417 -2.33 -13.23 -9.57
C ASP A 417 -3.05 -14.58 -9.52
N ALA A 418 -2.81 -15.44 -10.51
CA ALA A 418 -3.44 -16.76 -10.57
C ALA A 418 -2.87 -17.76 -9.54
N LEU A 419 -1.56 -17.70 -9.27
CA LEU A 419 -0.88 -18.69 -8.42
C LEU A 419 -0.90 -18.33 -6.92
N GLY A 420 -1.13 -17.06 -6.58
CA GLY A 420 -0.96 -16.52 -5.23
C GLY A 420 0.51 -16.33 -4.90
#